data_AF-A0A9D4KEA5-F1
#
_entry.id   AF-A0A9D4KEA5-F1
#
_cell.length_a   1.000
_cell.length_b   1.000
_cell.length_c   1.000
_cell.angle_alpha   90.00
_cell.angle_beta   90.00
_cell.angle_gamma   90.00
#
_symmetry.space_group_name_H-M   'P 1'
#
loop_
_entity.id
_entity.type
_entity.pdbx_description
1 polymer ?
#
loop_
_entity_poly.entity_id
_entity_poly.type
_entity_poly.pdbx_seq_one_letter_code
_entity_poly.pdbx_strand_id
1 'polypeptide(L)' 'MMSTLDAIRFENGKSNDLKYMYKGQKYVVFDFCRSSSEHINYEVIEALKNGVFCSYKYESVMRMYDSHKNK' A
#
# COMPACT_ATOMS: atom_id res chain seq x y z
N MET A 1 24.16 -6.69 -10.73
CA MET A 1 23.21 -5.56 -10.73
C MET A 1 21.94 -6.06 -10.04
N MET A 2 21.70 -5.70 -8.77
CA MET A 2 20.43 -6.05 -8.10
C MET A 2 19.35 -5.15 -8.68
N SER A 3 18.58 -5.67 -9.64
CA SER A 3 17.35 -5.04 -10.07
C SER A 3 16.32 -5.23 -8.95
N THR A 4 16.28 -4.32 -7.99
CA THR A 4 15.11 -4.21 -7.11
C THR A 4 13.92 -3.91 -8.03
N LEU A 5 13.02 -4.88 -8.18
CA LEU A 5 11.70 -4.66 -8.77
C LEU A 5 11.11 -3.42 -8.11
N ASP A 6 10.41 -2.58 -8.89
CA ASP A 6 9.70 -1.41 -8.38
C ASP A 6 8.55 -1.86 -7.45
N ALA A 7 8.92 -2.25 -6.24
CA ALA A 7 8.12 -3.07 -5.34
C ALA A 7 8.25 -2.57 -3.90
N ILE A 8 7.18 -2.73 -3.14
CA ILE A 8 7.16 -2.49 -1.70
C ILE A 8 6.58 -3.69 -0.96
N ARG A 9 7.20 -4.05 0.16
CA ARG A 9 6.71 -5.08 1.09
C ARG A 9 6.14 -4.40 2.33
N PHE A 10 4.89 -4.71 2.63
CA PHE A 10 4.22 -4.30 3.85
C PHE A 10 3.99 -5.51 4.75
N GLU A 11 4.27 -5.33 6.03
CA GLU A 11 3.69 -6.15 7.08
C GLU A 11 2.40 -5.48 7.57
N ASN A 12 1.75 -6.06 8.57
CA ASN A 12 0.62 -5.38 9.18
C ASN A 12 1.10 -4.12 9.93
N GLY A 13 0.33 -3.03 9.85
CA GLY A 13 0.77 -1.74 10.38
C GLY A 13 -0.34 -0.70 10.43
N LYS A 14 -0.04 0.43 11.07
CA LYS A 14 -0.97 1.55 11.17
C LYS A 14 -1.20 2.16 9.79
N SER A 15 -2.46 2.48 9.47
CA SER A 15 -2.84 2.95 8.14
C SER A 15 -2.02 4.15 7.68
N ASN A 16 -1.74 5.11 8.57
CA ASN A 16 -0.99 6.32 8.20
C ASN A 16 0.48 6.04 7.87
N ASP A 17 1.10 5.07 8.54
CA ASP A 17 2.52 4.76 8.33
C ASP A 17 2.69 3.98 7.01
N LEU A 18 1.82 2.99 6.78
CA LEU A 18 1.72 2.31 5.48
C LEU A 18 1.40 3.32 4.36
N LYS A 19 0.52 4.28 4.66
CA LYS A 19 0.13 5.29 3.69
C LYS A 19 1.32 6.18 3.27
N TYR A 20 2.08 6.64 4.26
CA TYR A 20 3.27 7.46 4.03
C TYR A 20 4.40 6.72 3.30
N MET A 21 4.58 5.43 3.57
CA MET A 21 5.64 4.62 2.96
C MET A 21 5.43 4.31 1.48
N TYR A 22 4.18 4.21 1.03
CA TYR A 22 3.87 3.95 -0.37
C TYR A 22 4.22 5.16 -1.24
N LYS A 23 5.11 4.97 -2.22
CA LYS A 23 5.54 6.04 -3.13
C LYS A 23 5.03 5.85 -4.56
N GLY A 24 4.13 4.90 -4.80
CA GLY A 24 3.63 4.57 -6.13
C GLY A 24 4.35 3.40 -6.80
N GLN A 25 4.98 2.52 -6.01
CA GLN A 25 5.63 1.32 -6.51
C GLN A 25 4.64 0.46 -7.29
N LYS A 26 5.06 -0.03 -8.46
CA LYS A 26 4.26 -0.89 -9.34
C LYS A 26 3.77 -2.18 -8.66
N TYR A 27 4.59 -2.77 -7.79
CA TYR A 27 4.26 -4.02 -7.11
C TYR A 27 4.11 -3.79 -5.60
N VAL A 28 3.02 -4.29 -5.03
CA VAL A 28 2.77 -4.21 -3.58
C VAL A 28 2.58 -5.62 -3.04
N VAL A 29 3.41 -6.01 -2.07
CA VAL A 29 3.36 -7.32 -1.41
C VAL A 29 2.94 -7.12 0.04
N PHE A 30 1.86 -7.76 0.45
CA PHE A 30 1.46 -7.84 1.84
C PHE A 30 1.91 -9.18 2.42
N ASP A 31 2.90 -9.14 3.31
CA ASP A 31 3.49 -10.29 3.97
C ASP A 31 3.03 -10.35 5.43
N PHE A 32 1.99 -11.14 5.68
CA PHE A 32 1.41 -11.29 7.00
C PHE A 32 1.93 -12.56 7.68
N CYS A 33 2.40 -12.43 8.91
CA CYS A 33 2.74 -13.60 9.71
C CYS A 33 1.46 -14.41 10.00
N ARG A 34 1.55 -15.74 10.00
CA ARG A 34 0.39 -16.61 10.30
C ARG A 34 -0.18 -16.34 11.70
N SER A 35 0.63 -15.86 12.63
CA SER A 35 0.22 -15.46 13.98
C SER A 35 -0.34 -14.03 14.07
N SER A 36 -0.29 -13.25 12.99
CA SER A 36 -0.97 -11.95 12.88
C SER A 36 -2.47 -12.19 12.62
N SER A 37 -3.15 -12.88 13.54
CA SER A 37 -4.52 -13.36 13.35
C SER A 37 -5.60 -12.34 13.71
N GLU A 38 -5.28 -11.25 14.42
CA GLU A 38 -6.34 -10.46 15.05
C GLU A 38 -6.83 -9.23 14.26
N HIS A 39 -6.04 -8.64 13.36
CA HIS A 39 -6.56 -7.52 12.55
C HIS A 39 -5.74 -7.19 11.31
N ILE A 40 -6.12 -7.68 10.13
CA ILE A 40 -5.54 -7.24 8.85
C ILE A 40 -6.16 -5.90 8.45
N ASN A 41 -5.31 -4.94 8.05
CA ASN A 41 -5.73 -3.62 7.62
C ASN A 41 -6.29 -3.62 6.17
N TYR A 42 -7.50 -4.15 5.99
CA TYR A 42 -8.15 -4.24 4.68
C TYR A 42 -8.43 -2.87 4.04
N GLU A 43 -8.68 -1.83 4.85
CA GLU A 43 -8.87 -0.46 4.35
C GLU A 43 -7.69 -0.01 3.46
N VAL A 44 -6.45 -0.24 3.92
CA VAL A 44 -5.25 0.14 3.16
C VAL A 44 -5.08 -0.73 1.91
N ILE A 45 -5.35 -2.03 2.01
CA ILE A 45 -5.27 -2.95 0.87
C ILE A 45 -6.25 -2.52 -0.22
N GLU A 46 -7.49 -2.21 0.14
CA GLU A 46 -8.53 -1.77 -0.79
C GLU A 46 -8.23 -0.40 -1.39
N ALA A 47 -7.76 0.55 -0.58
CA ALA A 47 -7.33 1.86 -1.05
C ALA A 47 -6.22 1.77 -2.12
N LEU A 48 -5.21 0.92 -1.88
CA LEU A 48 -4.13 0.67 -2.83
C LEU A 48 -4.63 -0.01 -4.11
N LYS A 49 -5.47 -1.05 -3.98
CA LYS A 49 -6.08 -1.75 -5.12
C LYS A 49 -6.90 -0.80 -6.01
N ASN A 50 -7.69 0.06 -5.38
CA ASN A 50 -8.57 1.00 -6.07
C ASN A 50 -7.82 2.23 -6.61
N GLY A 51 -6.53 2.39 -6.28
CA GLY A 51 -5.73 3.55 -6.67
C GLY A 51 -6.19 4.85 -6.00
N VAL A 52 -7.00 4.77 -4.93
CA VAL A 52 -7.54 5.93 -4.20
C VAL A 52 -6.80 6.03 -2.88
N PHE A 53 -5.82 6.90 -2.81
CA PHE A 53 -4.93 6.94 -1.67
C PHE A 53 -4.58 8.37 -1.24
N CYS A 54 -4.85 8.66 0.02
CA CYS A 54 -4.53 9.95 0.63
C CYS A 54 -3.67 9.73 1.87
N SER A 55 -2.46 10.28 1.87
CA SER A 55 -1.71 10.48 3.10
C SER A 55 -2.10 11.86 3.62
N TYR A 56 -2.69 11.93 4.82
CA TYR A 56 -3.04 13.20 5.48
C TYR A 56 -2.05 13.57 6.60
N LYS A 57 -1.14 12.65 6.94
CA LYS A 57 -0.15 12.82 7.99
C LYS A 57 1.20 13.17 7.33
N TYR A 58 1.88 14.19 7.86
CA TYR A 58 3.16 14.73 7.41
C TYR A 58 3.13 15.53 6.09
N GLU A 59 2.46 15.04 5.05
CA GLU A 59 2.15 15.82 3.84
C GLU A 59 0.77 15.39 3.31
N SER A 60 -0.15 16.36 3.15
CA SER A 60 -1.48 16.12 2.58
C SER A 60 -1.38 15.92 1.07
N VAL A 61 -1.13 14.68 0.63
CA VAL A 61 -1.02 14.33 -0.78
C VAL A 61 -2.06 13.26 -1.11
N MET A 62 -3.01 13.64 -1.97
CA MET A 62 -3.89 12.69 -2.65
C MET A 62 -3.17 12.19 -3.89
N ARG A 63 -2.97 10.88 -3.98
CA ARG A 63 -2.44 10.22 -5.17
C ARG A 63 -3.52 9.32 -5.75
N MET A 64 -3.94 9.66 -6.97
CA MET A 64 -4.81 8.82 -7.78
C MET A 64 -3.95 8.04 -8.76
N TYR A 65 -4.08 6.73 -8.74
CA TYR A 65 -3.43 5.83 -9.69
C TYR A 65 -4.52 5.23 -10.59
N ASP A 66 -4.18 4.97 -11.85
CA ASP A 66 -5.09 4.28 -12.78
C ASP A 66 -5.30 2.85 -12.25
N SER A 67 -6.40 2.61 -11.55
CA SER A 67 -6.78 1.25 -11.19
C SER A 67 -7.14 0.55 -12.49
N HIS A 68 -6.53 -0.61 -12.72
CA HIS A 68 -6.56 -1.32 -13.98
C HIS A 68 -8.00 -1.36 -14.53
N LYS A 69 -8.31 -0.50 -15.51
CA LYS A 69 -9.56 -0.59 -16.24
C LYS A 69 -9.53 -1.93 -16.95
N ASN A 70 -10.38 -2.85 -16.52
CA ASN A 70 -10.67 -4.08 -17.26
C ASN A 70 -11.06 -3.65 -18.69
N LYS A 71 -10.15 -3.88 -19.63
CA LYS A 71 -10.40 -3.79 -21.06
C LYS A 71 -11.00 -5.10 -21.54
#